data_AF-A0A9E2QZB8-F1
#
_entry.id   AF-A0A9E2QZB8-F1
#
_cell.length_a   1.000
_cell.length_b   1.000
_cell.length_c   1.000
_cell.angle_alpha   90.00
_cell.angle_beta   90.00
_cell.angle_gamma   90.00
#
_symmetry.space_group_name_H-M   'P 1'
#
loop_
_entity.id
_entity.type
_entity.pdbx_description
1 polymer ?
#
loop_
_entity_poly.entity_id
_entity_poly.type
_entity_poly.pdbx_seq_one_letter_code
_entity_poly.pdbx_strand_id
1 'polypeptide(L)'
;MNSPTSPRSDEVSRRGFVQLTLGWLAGTFALAASAAAAVRFLVPNVLFEPSLRFKLGKPDDYPDGSVSFLEDERVFLVRKGNTFRCLSAVCTHLGCTVNRADHGYHCPCHGSVFDEQGVVKSGPAPRALEWFLVALSKDNRLLVDKSQRVNADKYLVL
;
A
#
# COMPACT_ATOMS: atom_id res chain seq x y z
N MET A 1 33.63 -77.26 -3.41
CA MET A 1 32.25 -76.94 -3.00
C MET A 1 32.08 -75.43 -3.05
N ASN A 2 31.75 -74.87 -4.22
CA ASN A 2 31.45 -73.44 -4.35
C ASN A 2 30.05 -73.33 -4.97
N SER A 3 29.04 -73.14 -4.12
CA SER A 3 27.67 -72.90 -4.58
C SER A 3 27.58 -71.48 -5.15
N PRO A 4 26.97 -71.27 -6.32
CA PRO A 4 26.73 -69.93 -6.84
C PRO A 4 25.67 -69.25 -5.96
N THR A 5 26.04 -68.14 -5.32
CA THR A 5 25.10 -67.29 -4.60
C THR A 5 24.17 -66.62 -5.61
N SER A 6 22.88 -66.97 -5.59
CA SER A 6 21.85 -66.30 -6.38
C SER A 6 21.83 -64.80 -6.06
N PRO A 7 21.71 -63.89 -7.06
CA PRO A 7 21.63 -62.47 -6.77
C PRO A 7 20.37 -62.20 -5.93
N ARG A 8 20.54 -61.52 -4.79
CA ARG A 8 19.43 -61.08 -3.94
C ARG A 8 18.53 -60.14 -4.77
N SER A 9 17.23 -60.36 -4.71
CA SER A 9 16.19 -59.54 -5.36
C SER A 9 16.15 -58.07 -4.92
N ASP A 10 16.96 -57.71 -3.92
CA ASP A 10 16.91 -56.42 -3.22
C ASP A 10 18.07 -55.46 -3.58
N GLU A 11 18.97 -55.84 -4.49
CA GLU A 11 20.08 -54.97 -4.89
C GLU A 11 19.74 -54.06 -6.07
N VAL A 12 19.66 -52.75 -5.80
CA VAL A 12 19.43 -51.73 -6.82
C VAL A 12 20.62 -51.68 -7.79
N SER A 13 20.39 -51.97 -9.07
CA SER A 13 21.44 -51.87 -10.09
C SER A 13 21.94 -50.43 -10.24
N ARG A 14 23.21 -50.24 -10.64
CA ARG A 14 23.80 -48.90 -10.88
C ARG A 14 22.94 -48.07 -11.84
N ARG A 15 22.41 -48.70 -12.89
CA ARG A 15 21.48 -48.08 -13.84
C ARG A 15 20.16 -47.69 -13.17
N GLY A 16 19.59 -48.56 -12.34
CA GLY A 16 18.39 -48.29 -11.56
C GLY A 16 18.57 -47.14 -10.57
N PHE A 17 19.72 -47.07 -9.89
CA PHE A 17 20.08 -45.96 -9.01
C PHE A 17 20.16 -44.63 -9.77
N VAL A 18 20.82 -44.61 -10.94
CA VAL A 18 20.90 -43.42 -11.79
C VAL A 18 19.53 -43.01 -12.32
N GLN A 19 18.70 -43.97 -12.75
CA GLN A 19 17.34 -43.68 -13.23
C GLN A 19 16.43 -43.13 -12.12
N LEU A 20 16.52 -43.70 -10.92
CA LEU A 20 15.73 -43.25 -9.77
C LEU A 20 16.16 -41.85 -9.32
N THR A 21 17.46 -41.58 -9.25
CA THR A 21 17.98 -40.24 -8.89
C THR A 21 17.60 -39.19 -9.92
N LEU A 22 17.75 -39.47 -11.23
CA LEU A 22 17.31 -38.56 -12.29
C LEU A 22 15.80 -38.33 -12.28
N GLY A 23 15.00 -39.37 -12.02
CA GLY A 23 13.54 -39.26 -11.91
C GLY A 23 13.10 -38.34 -10.76
N TRP A 24 13.72 -38.49 -9.58
CA TRP A 24 13.46 -37.60 -8.44
C TRP A 24 13.91 -36.17 -8.72
N LEU A 25 15.10 -35.97 -9.30
CA LEU A 25 15.57 -34.63 -9.65
C LEU A 25 14.62 -33.93 -10.63
N ALA A 26 14.18 -34.62 -11.68
CA ALA A 26 13.24 -34.08 -12.66
C ALA A 26 11.87 -33.79 -12.04
N GLY A 27 11.34 -34.72 -11.24
CA GLY A 27 10.06 -34.55 -10.55
C GLY A 27 10.07 -33.39 -9.56
N THR A 28 11.11 -33.29 -8.73
CA THR A 28 11.29 -32.18 -7.79
C THR A 28 11.44 -30.85 -8.52
N PHE A 29 12.22 -30.80 -9.62
CA PHE A 29 12.34 -29.59 -10.42
C PHE A 29 11.01 -29.15 -11.01
N ALA A 30 10.24 -30.06 -11.61
CA ALA A 30 8.95 -29.75 -12.21
C ALA A 30 7.94 -29.23 -11.17
N LEU A 31 7.89 -29.85 -9.98
CA LEU A 31 7.05 -29.39 -8.88
C LEU A 31 7.47 -28.01 -8.37
N ALA A 32 8.77 -27.79 -8.17
CA ALA A 32 9.31 -26.51 -7.73
C ALA A 32 9.02 -25.38 -8.75
N ALA A 33 9.25 -25.65 -10.04
CA ALA A 33 8.98 -24.69 -11.10
C ALA A 33 7.49 -24.34 -11.20
N SER A 34 6.61 -25.34 -11.07
CA SER A 34 5.16 -25.13 -11.10
C SER A 34 4.68 -24.34 -9.88
N ALA A 35 5.20 -24.65 -8.68
CA ALA A 35 4.90 -23.90 -7.47
C ALA A 35 5.39 -22.44 -7.57
N ALA A 36 6.61 -22.22 -8.10
CA ALA A 36 7.14 -20.88 -8.33
C ALA A 36 6.28 -20.09 -9.32
N ALA A 37 5.82 -20.72 -10.41
CA ALA A 37 4.91 -20.10 -11.37
C ALA A 37 3.56 -19.73 -10.71
N ALA A 38 3.01 -20.61 -9.88
CA ALA A 38 1.77 -20.34 -9.14
C ALA A 38 1.94 -19.19 -8.14
N VAL A 39 3.06 -19.12 -7.42
CA VAL A 39 3.38 -17.99 -6.53
C VAL A 39 3.54 -16.70 -7.34
N ARG A 40 4.25 -16.74 -8.47
CA ARG A 40 4.45 -15.59 -9.36
C ARG A 40 3.14 -15.06 -9.92
N PHE A 41 2.17 -15.93 -10.18
CA PHE A 41 0.83 -15.57 -10.65
C PHE A 41 0.06 -14.72 -9.64
N LEU A 42 0.31 -14.89 -8.33
CA LEU A 42 -0.30 -14.06 -7.28
C LEU A 42 0.26 -12.62 -7.25
N VAL A 43 1.36 -12.34 -7.94
CA VAL A 43 1.98 -11.02 -8.00
C VAL A 43 1.58 -10.33 -9.30
N PRO A 44 0.72 -9.28 -9.26
CA PRO A 44 0.30 -8.57 -10.46
C PRO A 44 1.49 -7.87 -11.12
N ASN A 45 1.59 -7.98 -12.46
CA ASN A 45 2.68 -7.36 -13.23
C ASN A 45 2.53 -5.84 -13.41
N VAL A 46 1.32 -5.33 -13.22
CA VAL A 46 1.01 -3.90 -13.33
C VAL A 46 0.03 -3.57 -12.21
N LEU A 47 0.39 -2.59 -11.38
CA LEU A 47 -0.52 -1.96 -10.45
C LEU A 47 -0.99 -0.66 -11.11
N PHE A 48 -2.30 -0.54 -11.35
CA PHE A 48 -2.90 0.73 -11.78
C PHE A 48 -3.04 1.63 -10.56
N GLU A 49 -1.92 2.16 -10.10
CA GLU A 49 -1.87 3.06 -8.96
C GLU A 49 -2.17 4.49 -9.47
N PRO A 50 -3.16 5.20 -8.91
CA PRO A 50 -3.40 6.60 -9.23
C PRO A 50 -2.12 7.41 -9.00
N SER A 51 -1.93 8.48 -9.78
CA SER A 51 -0.76 9.34 -9.64
C SER A 51 -0.71 9.91 -8.22
N LEU A 52 0.37 9.61 -7.48
CA LEU A 52 0.60 10.19 -6.16
C LEU A 52 0.78 11.71 -6.20
N ARG A 53 0.94 12.30 -7.39
CA ARG A 53 1.03 13.74 -7.62
C ARG A 53 -0.12 14.19 -8.49
N PHE A 54 -0.91 15.12 -8.00
CA PHE A 54 -2.05 15.66 -8.72
C PHE A 54 -2.14 17.17 -8.53
N LYS A 55 -2.69 17.83 -9.55
CA LYS A 55 -2.96 19.26 -9.53
C LYS A 55 -4.39 19.50 -9.10
N LEU A 56 -4.56 20.44 -8.21
CA LEU A 56 -5.83 20.96 -7.75
C LEU A 56 -6.16 22.29 -8.45
N GLY A 57 -7.21 22.97 -7.99
CA GLY A 57 -7.57 24.30 -8.47
C GLY A 57 -6.51 25.35 -8.16
N LYS A 58 -6.83 26.60 -8.50
CA LYS A 58 -6.06 27.77 -8.05
C LYS A 58 -6.29 27.97 -6.56
N PRO A 59 -5.35 28.60 -5.84
CA PRO A 59 -5.53 28.95 -4.43
C PRO A 59 -6.84 29.71 -4.15
N ASP A 60 -7.24 30.59 -5.06
CA ASP A 60 -8.44 31.43 -4.94
C ASP A 60 -9.76 30.65 -5.07
N ASP A 61 -9.73 29.44 -5.63
CA ASP A 61 -10.92 28.59 -5.79
C ASP A 61 -11.41 28.03 -4.44
N TYR A 62 -10.59 28.14 -3.38
CA TYR A 62 -10.86 27.59 -2.06
C TYR A 62 -11.11 28.72 -1.05
N PRO A 63 -12.29 28.88 -0.44
CA PRO A 63 -12.55 29.95 0.52
C PRO A 63 -11.63 29.91 1.75
N ASP A 64 -11.40 31.06 2.37
CA ASP A 64 -10.65 31.10 3.62
C ASP A 64 -11.38 30.33 4.75
N GLY A 65 -10.62 29.63 5.58
CA GLY A 65 -11.12 28.75 6.63
C GLY A 65 -11.75 27.46 6.12
N SER A 66 -11.76 27.21 4.80
CA SER A 66 -12.41 26.02 4.23
C SER A 66 -11.61 24.75 4.47
N VAL A 67 -12.35 23.65 4.56
CA VAL A 67 -11.84 22.29 4.52
C VAL A 67 -12.56 21.58 3.38
N SER A 68 -11.88 21.52 2.23
CA SER A 68 -12.45 20.96 1.01
C SER A 68 -12.11 19.48 0.90
N PHE A 69 -13.12 18.62 0.86
CA PHE A 69 -12.94 17.20 0.60
C PHE A 69 -12.80 16.94 -0.90
N LEU A 70 -11.72 16.25 -1.28
CA LEU A 70 -11.40 15.87 -2.65
C LEU A 70 -11.55 14.35 -2.75
N GLU A 71 -12.72 13.92 -3.24
CA GLU A 71 -13.16 12.53 -3.18
C GLU A 71 -12.26 11.59 -3.98
N ASP A 72 -11.95 11.95 -5.23
CA ASP A 72 -11.11 11.14 -6.14
C ASP A 72 -9.76 10.80 -5.53
N GLU A 73 -9.18 11.75 -4.79
CA GLU A 73 -7.85 11.62 -4.18
C GLU A 73 -7.89 11.20 -2.72
N ARG A 74 -9.09 11.21 -2.12
CA ARG A 74 -9.38 10.92 -0.71
C ARG A 74 -8.50 11.75 0.22
N VAL A 75 -8.56 13.08 0.05
CA VAL A 75 -7.83 14.04 0.88
C VAL A 75 -8.71 15.23 1.27
N PHE A 76 -8.37 15.90 2.36
CA PHE A 76 -8.91 17.19 2.77
C PHE A 76 -7.88 18.28 2.53
N LEU A 77 -8.23 19.26 1.69
CA LEU A 77 -7.46 20.49 1.55
C LEU A 77 -7.95 21.50 2.59
N VAL A 78 -7.06 21.92 3.48
CA VAL A 78 -7.32 22.91 4.54
C VAL A 78 -6.69 24.24 4.13
N ARG A 79 -7.51 25.29 4.02
CA ARG A 79 -7.05 26.67 3.84
C ARG A 79 -7.24 27.47 5.13
N LYS A 80 -6.19 28.16 5.58
CA LYS A 80 -6.24 29.15 6.67
C LYS A 80 -5.43 30.39 6.29
N GLY A 81 -6.10 31.50 5.99
CA GLY A 81 -5.55 32.69 5.36
C GLY A 81 -4.83 32.35 4.06
N ASN A 82 -3.53 32.62 4.06
CA ASN A 82 -2.60 32.32 2.97
C ASN A 82 -1.91 30.96 3.11
N THR A 83 -2.31 30.13 4.08
CA THR A 83 -1.71 28.82 4.31
C THR A 83 -2.57 27.69 3.76
N PHE A 84 -1.90 26.71 3.13
CA PHE A 84 -2.52 25.52 2.57
C PHE A 84 -1.87 24.26 3.10
N ARG A 85 -2.70 23.28 3.45
CA ARG A 85 -2.29 21.97 3.95
C ARG A 85 -3.19 20.88 3.41
N CYS A 86 -2.64 19.69 3.19
CA CYS A 86 -3.38 18.55 2.67
C CYS A 86 -3.31 17.38 3.65
N LEU A 87 -4.46 16.93 4.14
CA LEU A 87 -4.61 15.82 5.08
C LEU A 87 -5.21 14.62 4.35
N SER A 88 -4.71 13.43 4.63
CA SER A 88 -5.32 12.17 4.18
C SER A 88 -6.73 12.01 4.73
N ALA A 89 -7.68 11.66 3.88
CA ALA A 89 -9.01 11.20 4.30
C ALA A 89 -9.05 9.67 4.48
N VAL A 90 -7.91 8.98 4.44
CA VAL A 90 -7.82 7.52 4.55
C VAL A 90 -7.50 7.12 5.99
N CYS A 91 -8.45 6.43 6.62
CA CYS A 91 -8.32 5.89 7.97
C CYS A 91 -7.15 4.89 8.03
N THR A 92 -6.28 5.08 9.02
CA THR A 92 -5.08 4.25 9.23
C THR A 92 -5.36 2.87 9.83
N HIS A 93 -6.63 2.56 10.16
CA HIS A 93 -7.02 1.21 10.59
C HIS A 93 -6.98 0.23 9.40
N LEU A 94 -7.97 0.31 8.50
CA LEU A 94 -8.11 -0.58 7.34
C LEU A 94 -8.46 0.18 6.05
N GLY A 95 -8.17 1.49 5.99
CA GLY A 95 -8.24 2.24 4.75
C GLY A 95 -9.61 2.78 4.34
N CYS A 96 -10.61 2.81 5.23
CA CYS A 96 -11.89 3.50 4.96
C CYS A 96 -11.73 5.01 4.82
N THR A 97 -12.62 5.68 4.10
CA THR A 97 -12.64 7.15 4.05
C THR A 97 -13.23 7.68 5.35
N VAL A 98 -12.55 8.62 5.99
CA VAL A 98 -13.07 9.31 7.18
C VAL A 98 -13.95 10.47 6.76
N ASN A 99 -15.00 10.73 7.52
CA ASN A 99 -15.89 11.86 7.31
C ASN A 99 -15.46 13.03 8.19
N ARG A 100 -15.66 14.25 7.69
CA ARG A 100 -15.49 15.46 8.52
C ARG A 100 -16.58 15.48 9.60
N ALA A 101 -16.18 15.81 10.82
CA ALA A 101 -17.07 16.09 11.94
C ALA A 101 -16.80 17.50 12.48
N ASP A 102 -17.60 17.95 13.46
CA ASP A 102 -17.50 19.29 14.05
C ASP A 102 -16.09 19.58 14.59
N HIS A 103 -15.46 18.59 15.24
CA HIS A 103 -14.15 18.71 15.88
C HIS A 103 -13.14 17.67 15.39
N GLY A 104 -13.08 17.43 14.08
CA GLY A 104 -12.09 16.54 13.47
C GLY A 104 -12.69 15.59 12.44
N TYR A 105 -12.36 14.30 12.55
CA TYR A 105 -12.74 13.30 11.55
C TYR A 105 -13.15 11.97 12.18
N HIS A 106 -14.20 11.37 11.66
CA HIS A 106 -14.78 10.13 12.19
C HIS A 106 -14.79 9.05 11.10
N CYS A 107 -14.27 7.87 11.42
CA CYS A 107 -14.28 6.71 10.55
C CYS A 107 -15.58 5.90 10.76
N PRO A 108 -16.48 5.79 9.76
CA PRO A 108 -17.76 5.11 9.91
C PRO A 108 -17.64 3.59 9.99
N CYS A 109 -16.50 3.00 9.62
CA CYS A 109 -16.35 1.54 9.55
C CYS A 109 -16.20 0.87 10.92
N HIS A 110 -15.34 1.42 11.78
CA HIS A 110 -15.01 0.82 13.09
C HIS A 110 -14.87 1.87 14.21
N GLY A 111 -15.34 3.10 13.98
CA GLY A 111 -15.44 4.13 15.02
C GLY A 111 -14.13 4.81 15.41
N SER A 112 -13.09 4.80 14.58
CA SER A 112 -11.89 5.61 14.85
C SER A 112 -12.21 7.10 14.79
N VAL A 113 -11.79 7.85 15.79
CA VAL A 113 -11.95 9.31 15.88
C VAL A 113 -10.59 9.99 15.83
N PHE A 114 -10.49 11.04 15.03
CA PHE A 114 -9.31 11.87 14.86
C PHE A 114 -9.65 13.32 15.15
N ASP A 115 -8.73 14.10 15.71
CA ASP A 115 -8.92 15.55 15.85
C ASP A 115 -8.71 16.31 14.53
N GLU A 116 -8.82 17.65 14.58
CA GLU A 116 -8.59 18.52 13.42
C GLU A 116 -7.18 18.39 12.83
N GLN A 117 -6.19 17.99 13.64
CA GLN A 117 -4.81 17.75 13.24
C GLN A 117 -4.60 16.32 12.71
N GLY A 118 -5.64 15.49 12.72
CA GLY A 118 -5.61 14.10 12.28
C GLY A 118 -5.05 13.13 13.32
N VAL A 119 -4.84 13.56 14.57
CA VAL A 119 -4.33 12.70 15.65
C VAL A 119 -5.44 11.82 16.18
N VAL A 120 -5.16 10.53 16.37
CA VAL A 120 -6.12 9.57 16.92
C VAL A 120 -6.53 9.99 18.34
N LYS A 121 -7.83 10.07 18.58
CA LYS A 121 -8.42 10.29 19.91
C LYS A 121 -9.04 9.03 20.48
N SER A 122 -9.63 8.17 19.63
CA SER A 122 -10.23 6.91 20.06
C SER A 122 -10.39 5.92 18.90
N GLY A 123 -10.71 4.68 19.25
CA GLY A 123 -10.96 3.58 18.30
C GLY A 123 -9.70 2.83 17.87
N PRO A 124 -9.81 1.91 16.89
CA PRO A 124 -8.76 0.94 16.58
C PRO A 124 -7.63 1.46 15.67
N ALA A 125 -7.66 2.74 15.28
CA ALA A 125 -6.66 3.31 14.38
C ALA A 125 -5.29 3.39 15.09
N PRO A 126 -4.23 2.76 14.57
CA PRO A 126 -2.95 2.69 15.27
C PRO A 126 -2.10 3.97 15.16
N ARG A 127 -2.47 4.90 14.26
CA ARG A 127 -1.66 6.08 13.91
C ARG A 127 -2.51 7.25 13.42
N ALA A 128 -1.97 8.46 13.54
CA ALA A 128 -2.58 9.67 12.99
C ALA A 128 -2.75 9.62 11.47
N LEU A 129 -3.68 10.41 10.95
CA LEU A 129 -3.83 10.69 9.52
C LEU A 129 -2.56 11.39 8.98
N GLU A 130 -2.19 11.06 7.75
CA GLU A 130 -0.99 11.58 7.11
C GLU A 130 -1.20 12.99 6.55
N TRP A 131 -0.21 13.85 6.70
CA TRP A 131 -0.15 15.13 6.00
C TRP A 131 0.73 15.01 4.76
N PHE A 132 0.30 15.59 3.65
CA PHE A 132 1.01 15.54 2.37
C PHE A 132 1.58 16.90 1.98
N LEU A 133 2.70 16.88 1.25
CA LEU A 133 3.32 18.10 0.73
C LEU A 133 2.35 18.81 -0.23
N VAL A 134 2.20 20.12 0.00
CA VAL A 134 1.51 21.04 -0.92
C VAL A 134 2.53 22.03 -1.47
N ALA A 135 2.51 22.26 -2.78
CA ALA A 135 3.36 23.22 -3.47
C ALA A 135 2.53 24.03 -4.48
N LEU A 136 3.06 25.18 -4.89
CA LEU A 136 2.49 25.95 -6.00
C LEU A 136 3.16 25.51 -7.31
N SER A 137 2.36 25.16 -8.31
CA SER A 137 2.85 24.84 -9.65
C SER A 137 3.05 26.11 -10.49
N LYS A 138 3.77 25.97 -11.61
CA LYS A 138 4.12 27.10 -12.50
C LYS A 138 2.89 27.79 -13.14
N ASP A 139 1.78 27.07 -13.23
CA ASP A 139 0.48 27.54 -13.74
C ASP A 139 -0.43 28.11 -12.63
N ASN A 140 0.13 28.45 -11.47
CA ASN A 140 -0.59 29.01 -10.31
C ASN A 140 -1.68 28.07 -9.75
N ARG A 141 -1.44 26.76 -9.83
CA ARG A 141 -2.32 25.71 -9.28
C ARG A 141 -1.66 25.05 -8.09
N LEU A 142 -2.47 24.61 -7.13
CA LEU A 142 -1.97 23.82 -6.01
C LEU A 142 -1.56 22.43 -6.53
N LEU A 143 -0.37 21.98 -6.17
CA LEU A 143 0.16 20.65 -6.45
C LEU A 143 0.28 19.90 -5.13
N VAL A 144 -0.33 18.72 -5.04
CA VAL A 144 -0.20 17.84 -3.87
C VAL A 144 0.64 16.63 -4.24
N ASP A 145 1.57 16.24 -3.36
CA ASP A 145 2.38 15.03 -3.50
C ASP A 145 2.15 14.06 -2.32
N LYS A 146 1.33 13.02 -2.54
CA LYS A 146 1.03 11.94 -1.58
C LYS A 146 2.24 11.05 -1.28
N SER A 147 3.28 11.07 -2.12
CA SER A 147 4.52 10.32 -1.85
C SER A 147 5.38 11.00 -0.77
N GLN A 148 5.16 12.30 -0.51
CA GLN A 148 5.88 13.06 0.49
C GLN A 148 5.01 13.35 1.69
N ARG A 149 5.18 12.52 2.73
CA ARG A 149 4.58 12.74 4.04
C ARG A 149 5.36 13.83 4.75
N VAL A 150 4.64 14.80 5.30
CA VAL A 150 5.20 15.94 6.03
C VAL A 150 4.63 15.99 7.44
N ASN A 151 5.29 16.72 8.33
CA ASN A 151 4.78 16.94 9.67
C ASN A 151 3.58 17.91 9.65
N ALA A 152 2.78 17.89 10.72
CA ALA A 152 1.60 18.73 10.86
C ALA A 152 1.90 20.24 10.97
N ASP A 153 3.15 20.64 11.14
CA ASP A 153 3.60 22.04 11.13
C ASP A 153 4.04 22.50 9.73
N LYS A 154 4.10 21.62 8.73
CA LYS A 154 4.46 21.99 7.36
C LYS A 154 3.25 22.53 6.61
N TYR A 155 3.35 23.77 6.15
CA TYR A 155 2.35 24.46 5.35
C TYR A 155 2.99 25.11 4.12
N LEU A 156 2.23 25.19 3.04
CA LEU A 156 2.52 26.11 1.94
C LEU A 156 2.01 27.49 2.33
N VAL A 157 2.85 28.51 2.26
CA VAL A 157 2.46 29.93 2.42
C VAL A 157 2.52 30.58 1.05
N LEU A 158 1.47 31.36 0.72
CA LEU A 158 1.41 32.19 -0.49
C LEU A 158 1.52 33.68 -0.17
#